data_AF-A0A955V455-F1
#
_entry.id   AF-A0A955V455-F1
#
_cell.length_a   1.000
_cell.length_b   1.000
_cell.length_c   1.000
_cell.angle_alpha   90.00
_cell.angle_beta   90.00
_cell.angle_gamma   90.00
#
_symmetry.space_group_name_H-M   'P 1'
#
loop_
_entity.id
_entity.type
_entity.pdbx_description
1 polymer ?
#
loop_
_entity_poly.entity_id
_entity_poly.type
_entity_poly.pdbx_seq_one_letter_code
_entity_poly.pdbx_strand_id
1 'polypeptide(L)'
;MGQVFLARDLTAQDRYVALKLLLPEFLDATADFMREFVLQRQLRHPSVPRVYDFGFGQHAMGEVPYFVMDYVKGVPLARAMQNLDDLSRAWPWVVDVLRALDSLHRRGYLHRDLKPGNVLVSLEPGRESAATLIDYGIAIPLDAEPEELFIGTPEYSAPDLMSGEPFDVRQDLYAIGLLLYELVTGRRPWLAEDPTTLWEQRTYGTYPPIDPTACPPALIRLIQDL
;
A
#
# COMPACT_ATOMS: atom_id res chain seq x y z
N MET A 1 3.57 -0.05 14.41
CA MET A 1 2.72 0.77 15.30
C MET A 1 1.46 0.01 15.75
N GLY A 2 0.68 -0.59 14.85
CA GLY A 2 -0.51 -1.36 15.24
C GLY A 2 -0.39 -2.87 15.04
N GLN A 3 -1.28 -3.62 15.69
CA GLN A 3 -1.51 -5.05 15.48
C GLN A 3 -2.90 -5.26 14.89
N VAL A 4 -3.03 -6.15 13.91
CA VAL A 4 -4.32 -6.47 13.27
C VAL A 4 -4.78 -7.85 13.71
N PHE A 5 -6.01 -7.93 14.21
CA PHE A 5 -6.65 -9.18 14.62
C PHE A 5 -7.83 -9.52 13.71
N LEU A 6 -8.01 -10.81 13.43
CA LEU A 6 -9.27 -11.31 12.90
C LEU A 6 -10.27 -11.43 14.06
N ALA A 7 -11.41 -10.75 13.94
CA ALA A 7 -12.47 -10.76 14.94
C ALA A 7 -13.82 -11.13 14.31
N ARG A 8 -14.77 -11.51 15.16
CA ARG A 8 -16.15 -11.83 14.77
C ARG A 8 -17.09 -10.76 15.30
N ASP A 9 -17.86 -10.15 14.41
CA ASP A 9 -18.91 -9.20 14.76
C ASP A 9 -20.13 -9.95 15.27
N LEU A 10 -20.32 -9.94 16.58
CA LEU A 10 -21.41 -10.63 17.27
C LEU A 10 -22.78 -9.99 17.03
N THR A 11 -22.82 -8.75 16.51
CA THR A 11 -24.06 -8.00 16.26
C THR A 11 -24.54 -8.16 14.82
N ALA A 12 -23.64 -8.44 13.88
CA ALA A 12 -23.92 -8.54 12.45
C ALA A 12 -23.77 -9.98 11.92
N GLN A 13 -24.59 -10.90 12.43
CA GLN A 13 -24.67 -12.29 11.95
C GLN A 13 -23.30 -13.00 11.90
N ASP A 14 -22.43 -12.77 12.88
CA ASP A 14 -21.13 -13.44 12.99
C ASP A 14 -20.17 -13.19 11.82
N ARG A 15 -20.29 -12.05 11.14
CA ARG A 15 -19.35 -11.64 10.09
C ARG A 15 -17.93 -11.48 10.64
N TYR A 16 -16.93 -11.94 9.89
CA TYR A 16 -15.53 -11.65 10.19
C TYR A 16 -15.15 -10.21 9.84
N VAL A 17 -14.38 -9.57 10.71
CA VAL A 17 -13.84 -8.21 10.57
C VAL A 17 -12.36 -8.18 10.95
N ALA A 18 -11.63 -7.21 10.44
CA ALA A 18 -10.27 -6.93 10.88
C ALA A 18 -10.31 -5.81 11.93
N LEU A 19 -9.66 -6.01 13.07
CA LEU A 19 -9.53 -5.03 14.14
C LEU A 19 -8.07 -4.58 14.19
N LYS A 20 -7.79 -3.33 13.78
CA LYS A 20 -6.48 -2.71 13.92
C LYS A 20 -6.42 -2.06 15.30
N LEU A 21 -5.48 -2.47 16.13
CA LEU A 21 -5.24 -1.99 17.49
C LEU A 21 -3.93 -1.20 17.51
N LEU A 22 -3.91 -0.01 18.11
CA LEU A 22 -2.66 0.70 18.37
C LEU A 22 -2.00 0.11 19.63
N LEU A 23 -0.73 -0.28 19.55
CA LEU A 23 -0.07 -0.87 20.72
C LEU A 23 0.28 0.23 21.75
N PRO A 24 0.30 -0.08 23.07
CA PRO A 24 0.53 0.89 24.14
C PRO A 24 1.81 1.73 23.98
N GLU A 25 2.87 1.14 23.44
CA GLU A 25 4.15 1.82 23.20
C GLU A 25 4.11 2.87 22.09
N PHE A 26 3.02 2.95 21.31
CA PHE A 26 2.81 3.92 20.23
C PHE A 26 1.62 4.84 20.49
N LEU A 27 1.24 5.08 21.75
CA LEU A 27 0.13 5.96 22.10
C LEU A 27 0.36 7.43 21.71
N ASP A 28 1.62 7.84 21.53
CA ASP A 28 2.00 9.14 20.95
C ASP A 28 1.52 9.28 19.49
N ALA A 29 1.43 8.17 18.75
CA ALA A 29 0.89 8.12 17.39
C ALA A 29 -0.65 8.03 17.32
N THR A 30 -1.38 8.27 18.43
CA THR A 30 -2.85 8.21 18.44
C THR A 30 -3.49 9.19 17.44
N ALA A 31 -2.90 10.37 17.26
CA ALA A 31 -3.39 11.35 16.28
C ALA A 31 -3.31 10.78 14.86
N ASP A 32 -2.20 10.14 14.49
CA ASP A 32 -1.97 9.56 13.17
C ASP A 32 -2.89 8.36 12.94
N PHE A 33 -3.08 7.55 13.97
CA PHE A 33 -4.03 6.44 13.95
C PHE A 33 -5.47 6.91 13.72
N MET A 34 -5.88 8.02 14.35
CA MET A 34 -7.19 8.64 14.09
C MET A 34 -7.27 9.24 12.68
N ARG A 35 -6.19 9.87 12.18
CA ARG A 35 -6.13 10.39 10.81
C ARG A 35 -6.33 9.28 9.78
N GLU A 36 -5.67 8.14 9.96
CA GLU A 36 -5.85 6.95 9.10
C GLU A 36 -7.33 6.53 9.07
N PHE A 37 -7.96 6.36 10.24
CA PHE A 37 -9.37 5.98 10.32
C PHE A 37 -10.28 6.98 9.60
N VAL A 38 -10.10 8.29 9.84
CA VAL A 38 -10.93 9.33 9.23
C VAL A 38 -10.76 9.33 7.71
N LEU A 39 -9.53 9.23 7.21
CA LEU A 39 -9.23 9.16 5.79
C LEU A 39 -9.89 7.93 5.15
N GLN A 40 -9.63 6.74 5.69
CA GLN A 40 -10.20 5.50 5.16
C GLN A 40 -11.72 5.48 5.19
N ARG A 41 -12.36 6.10 6.20
CA ARG A 41 -13.83 6.20 6.29
C ARG A 41 -14.44 6.98 5.13
N GLN A 42 -13.68 7.92 4.57
CA GLN A 42 -14.10 8.74 3.43
C GLN A 42 -13.89 8.02 2.09
N LEU A 43 -13.09 6.95 2.05
CA LEU A 43 -12.83 6.14 0.87
C LEU A 43 -13.89 5.05 0.73
N ARG A 44 -14.77 5.20 -0.26
CA ARG A 44 -15.76 4.18 -0.63
C ARG A 44 -15.42 3.61 -1.99
N HIS A 45 -14.64 2.53 -1.99
CA HIS A 45 -14.18 1.90 -3.23
C HIS A 45 -14.05 0.37 -3.04
N PRO A 46 -14.36 -0.48 -4.05
CA PRO A 46 -14.25 -1.93 -3.91
C PRO A 46 -12.85 -2.48 -3.58
N SER A 47 -11.80 -1.74 -3.97
CA SER A 47 -10.40 -2.09 -3.75
C SER A 47 -9.79 -1.40 -2.52
N VAL A 48 -10.63 -0.86 -1.62
CA VAL A 48 -10.23 -0.23 -0.36
C VAL A 48 -11.08 -0.84 0.77
N PRO A 49 -10.48 -1.33 1.87
CA PRO A 49 -11.25 -1.86 3.00
C PRO A 49 -12.10 -0.75 3.62
N ARG A 50 -13.38 -1.01 3.86
CA ARG A 50 -14.23 -0.07 4.57
C ARG A 50 -13.90 -0.12 6.05
N VAL A 51 -13.71 1.04 6.68
CA VAL A 51 -13.69 1.16 8.14
C VAL A 51 -15.10 1.39 8.67
N TYR A 52 -15.43 0.71 9.76
CA TYR A 52 -16.76 0.64 10.35
C TYR A 52 -16.88 1.54 11.57
N ASP A 53 -16.00 1.33 12.54
CA ASP A 53 -16.08 1.97 13.85
C ASP A 53 -14.69 2.21 14.43
N PHE A 54 -14.59 3.18 15.32
CA PHE A 54 -13.39 3.55 16.07
C PHE A 54 -13.75 3.60 17.55
N GLY A 55 -12.91 2.99 18.39
CA GLY A 55 -13.17 2.93 19.82
C GLY A 55 -11.89 2.75 20.62
N PHE A 56 -12.09 2.57 21.91
CA PHE A 56 -11.04 2.31 22.87
C PHE A 56 -11.32 0.98 23.56
N GLY A 57 -10.28 0.17 23.72
CA GLY A 57 -10.36 -1.18 24.27
C GLY A 57 -9.33 -1.40 25.37
N GLN A 58 -9.63 -2.31 26.29
CA GLN A 58 -8.69 -2.67 27.34
C GLN A 58 -7.59 -3.58 26.81
N HIS A 59 -6.35 -3.13 26.88
CA HIS A 59 -5.14 -3.93 26.71
C HIS A 59 -4.51 -4.20 28.09
N ALA A 60 -3.62 -5.19 28.17
CA ALA A 60 -2.93 -5.57 29.42
C ALA A 60 -2.15 -4.40 30.06
N MET A 61 -1.76 -3.41 29.27
CA MET A 61 -0.98 -2.25 29.71
C MET A 61 -1.81 -0.95 29.78
N GLY A 62 -3.12 -1.00 29.57
CA GLY A 62 -3.99 0.19 29.60
C GLY A 62 -5.03 0.20 28.50
N GLU A 63 -5.80 1.29 28.45
CA GLU A 63 -6.74 1.55 27.36
C GLU A 63 -5.97 1.95 26.08
N VAL A 64 -6.37 1.39 24.94
CA VAL A 64 -5.73 1.66 23.64
C VAL A 64 -6.79 1.88 22.56
N PRO A 65 -6.54 2.74 21.56
CA PRO A 65 -7.46 2.93 20.45
C PRO A 65 -7.43 1.75 19.49
N TYR A 66 -8.57 1.48 18.87
CA TYR A 66 -8.71 0.53 17.78
C TYR A 66 -9.72 1.05 16.75
N PHE A 67 -9.63 0.52 15.54
CA PHE A 67 -10.75 0.61 14.59
C PHE A 67 -11.03 -0.72 13.92
N VAL A 68 -12.29 -0.88 13.53
CA VAL A 68 -12.82 -2.08 12.88
C VAL A 68 -12.95 -1.81 11.39
N MET A 69 -12.51 -2.74 10.56
CA MET A 69 -12.56 -2.62 9.11
C MET A 69 -12.91 -3.95 8.44
N ASP A 70 -13.11 -3.90 7.12
CA ASP A 70 -13.30 -5.10 6.30
C ASP A 70 -12.18 -6.11 6.53
N TYR A 71 -12.56 -7.35 6.84
CA TYR A 71 -11.64 -8.46 6.73
C TYR A 71 -11.52 -8.86 5.25
N VAL A 72 -10.37 -8.59 4.66
CA VAL A 72 -10.05 -9.06 3.30
C VAL A 72 -9.44 -10.45 3.40
N LYS A 73 -10.22 -11.46 3.03
CA LYS A 73 -9.73 -12.84 2.94
C LYS A 73 -8.79 -12.97 1.74
N GLY A 74 -7.49 -12.83 1.98
CA GLY A 74 -6.50 -12.79 0.91
C GLY A 74 -5.08 -13.14 1.36
N VAL A 75 -4.15 -13.11 0.41
CA VAL A 75 -2.70 -13.15 0.66
C VAL A 75 -2.04 -11.87 0.17
N PRO A 76 -0.93 -11.42 0.77
CA PRO A 76 -0.16 -10.31 0.23
C PRO A 76 0.27 -10.59 -1.21
N LEU A 77 0.24 -9.57 -2.06
CA LEU A 77 0.66 -9.63 -3.46
C LEU A 77 2.11 -10.10 -3.56
N ALA A 78 2.99 -9.71 -2.63
CA ALA A 78 4.35 -10.23 -2.50
C ALA A 78 4.41 -11.78 -2.53
N ARG A 79 3.46 -12.46 -1.88
CA ARG A 79 3.37 -13.92 -1.86
C ARG A 79 2.65 -14.48 -3.09
N ALA A 80 1.64 -13.78 -3.60
CA ALA A 80 0.95 -14.18 -4.82
C ALA A 80 1.91 -14.18 -6.04
N MET A 81 2.79 -13.18 -6.12
CA MET A 81 3.79 -13.02 -7.18
C MET A 81 4.80 -14.19 -7.24
N GLN A 82 5.15 -14.78 -6.10
CA GLN A 82 6.05 -15.95 -6.05
C GLN A 82 5.47 -17.20 -6.74
N ASN A 83 4.14 -17.26 -6.89
CA ASN A 83 3.43 -18.37 -7.51
C ASN A 83 2.77 -17.96 -8.83
N LEU A 84 3.21 -16.83 -9.40
CA LEU A 84 2.67 -16.30 -10.66
C LEU A 84 3.31 -17.05 -11.83
N ASP A 85 2.51 -17.87 -12.49
CA ASP A 85 2.87 -18.66 -13.67
C ASP A 85 2.50 -17.95 -14.98
N ASP A 86 1.45 -17.14 -14.94
CA ASP A 86 0.99 -16.31 -16.05
C ASP A 86 0.86 -14.84 -15.61
N LEU A 87 1.69 -13.99 -16.21
CA LEU A 87 1.71 -12.55 -15.97
C LEU A 87 0.36 -11.88 -16.25
N SER A 88 -0.47 -12.44 -17.14
CA SER A 88 -1.81 -11.91 -17.42
C SER A 88 -2.71 -11.84 -16.18
N ARG A 89 -2.47 -12.71 -15.20
CA ARG A 89 -3.19 -12.76 -13.92
C ARG A 89 -2.89 -11.57 -13.02
N ALA A 90 -1.79 -10.86 -13.25
CA ALA A 90 -1.41 -9.69 -12.45
C ALA A 90 -2.13 -8.41 -12.88
N TRP A 91 -2.60 -8.29 -14.12
CA TRP A 91 -3.21 -7.05 -14.61
C TRP A 91 -4.45 -6.61 -13.84
N PRO A 92 -5.40 -7.51 -13.51
CA PRO A 92 -6.52 -7.15 -12.66
C PRO A 92 -6.09 -6.57 -11.31
N TRP A 93 -5.03 -7.13 -10.69
CA TRP A 93 -4.52 -6.64 -9.41
C TRP A 93 -3.97 -5.22 -9.53
N VAL A 94 -3.14 -4.96 -10.55
CA VAL A 94 -2.59 -3.62 -10.80
C VAL A 94 -3.70 -2.61 -11.06
N VAL A 95 -4.71 -2.97 -11.87
CA VAL A 95 -5.86 -2.10 -12.16
C VAL A 95 -6.64 -1.76 -10.89
N ASP A 96 -6.86 -2.73 -10.01
CA ASP A 96 -7.56 -2.49 -8.74
C ASP A 96 -6.75 -1.59 -7.79
N VAL A 97 -5.42 -1.75 -7.76
CA VAL A 97 -4.53 -0.85 -7.01
C VAL A 97 -4.58 0.57 -7.57
N LEU A 98 -4.49 0.74 -8.90
CA LEU A 98 -4.60 2.05 -9.56
C LEU A 98 -5.95 2.72 -9.29
N ARG A 99 -7.05 1.96 -9.24
CA ARG A 99 -8.37 2.48 -8.88
C ARG A 99 -8.45 2.90 -7.41
N ALA A 100 -7.81 2.15 -6.50
CA ALA A 100 -7.71 2.54 -5.10
C ALA A 100 -6.92 3.86 -4.95
N LEU A 101 -5.77 3.98 -5.63
CA LEU A 101 -4.97 5.21 -5.67
C LEU A 101 -5.74 6.39 -6.27
N ASP A 102 -6.41 6.22 -7.41
CA ASP A 102 -7.24 7.27 -8.01
C ASP A 102 -8.32 7.77 -7.02
N SER A 103 -8.93 6.86 -6.25
CA SER A 103 -9.92 7.22 -5.23
C SER A 103 -9.34 8.08 -4.09
N LEU A 104 -8.07 7.85 -3.74
CA LEU A 104 -7.30 8.60 -2.75
C LEU A 104 -6.82 9.94 -3.30
N HIS A 105 -6.19 9.92 -4.48
CA HIS A 105 -5.63 11.08 -5.17
C HIS A 105 -6.70 12.14 -5.48
N ARG A 106 -7.91 11.72 -5.87
CA ARG A 106 -9.05 12.65 -6.08
C ARG A 106 -9.50 13.38 -4.82
N ARG A 107 -9.11 12.92 -3.63
CA ARG A 107 -9.36 13.58 -2.34
C ARG A 107 -8.18 14.43 -1.89
N GLY A 108 -7.13 14.55 -2.70
CA GLY A 108 -5.95 15.36 -2.39
C GLY A 108 -4.99 14.69 -1.41
N TYR A 109 -4.92 13.35 -1.40
CA TYR A 109 -4.00 12.60 -0.55
C TYR A 109 -3.02 11.76 -1.37
N LEU A 110 -1.81 11.59 -0.84
CA LEU A 110 -0.78 10.67 -1.30
C LEU A 110 -0.72 9.45 -0.37
N HIS A 111 -0.52 8.24 -0.90
CA HIS A 111 -0.46 7.01 -0.10
C HIS A 111 0.88 6.81 0.61
N ARG A 112 2.01 7.04 -0.09
CA ARG A 112 3.41 6.93 0.39
C ARG A 112 3.93 5.53 0.76
N ASP A 113 3.09 4.56 1.09
CA ASP A 113 3.51 3.17 1.39
C ASP A 113 2.99 2.10 0.41
N LEU A 114 2.95 2.41 -0.89
CA LEU A 114 2.58 1.39 -1.88
C LEU A 114 3.70 0.35 -2.02
N LYS A 115 3.39 -0.90 -1.72
CA LYS A 115 4.27 -2.06 -1.92
C LYS A 115 3.46 -3.35 -2.06
N PRO A 116 3.99 -4.43 -2.64
CA PRO A 116 3.28 -5.71 -2.74
C PRO A 116 2.83 -6.29 -1.39
N GLY A 117 3.50 -5.92 -0.29
CA GLY A 117 3.09 -6.30 1.07
C GLY A 117 1.77 -5.66 1.53
N ASN A 118 1.43 -4.49 1.00
CA ASN A 118 0.22 -3.72 1.35
C ASN A 118 -0.91 -3.92 0.33
N VAL A 119 -0.80 -4.91 -0.55
CA VAL A 119 -1.86 -5.28 -1.49
C VAL A 119 -2.30 -6.70 -1.17
N LEU A 120 -3.57 -6.91 -0.88
CA LEU A 120 -4.13 -8.24 -0.65
C LEU A 120 -4.84 -8.76 -1.90
N VAL A 121 -4.39 -9.90 -2.40
CA VAL A 121 -5.06 -10.67 -3.47
C VAL A 121 -6.09 -11.58 -2.82
N SER A 122 -7.34 -11.49 -3.28
CA SER A 122 -8.44 -12.25 -2.68
C SER A 122 -8.31 -13.76 -2.90
N LEU A 123 -8.71 -14.53 -1.89
CA LEU A 123 -8.89 -15.99 -1.94
C LEU A 123 -10.38 -16.39 -1.96
N GLU A 124 -11.28 -15.43 -2.15
CA GLU A 124 -12.70 -15.72 -2.26
C GLU A 124 -13.00 -16.35 -3.63
N PRO A 125 -13.80 -17.44 -3.68
CA PRO A 125 -14.18 -18.07 -4.95
C PRO A 125 -14.84 -17.05 -5.90
N GLY A 126 -14.32 -16.97 -7.13
CA GLY A 126 -14.79 -16.04 -8.16
C GLY A 126 -14.30 -14.60 -8.00
N ARG A 127 -13.39 -14.32 -7.06
CA ARG A 127 -12.75 -13.02 -6.87
C ARG A 127 -11.23 -13.12 -6.83
N GLU A 128 -10.63 -14.21 -7.32
CA GLU A 128 -9.19 -14.48 -7.26
C GLU A 128 -8.35 -13.42 -8.00
N SER A 129 -8.98 -12.69 -8.94
CA SER A 129 -8.38 -11.56 -9.66
C SER A 129 -8.57 -10.21 -8.96
N ALA A 130 -9.28 -10.14 -7.83
CA ALA A 130 -9.50 -8.89 -7.11
C ALA A 130 -8.33 -8.60 -6.17
N ALA A 131 -7.88 -7.34 -6.17
CA ALA A 131 -6.90 -6.85 -5.22
C ALA A 131 -7.47 -5.72 -4.35
N THR A 132 -6.96 -5.61 -3.14
CA THR A 132 -7.34 -4.57 -2.19
C THR A 132 -6.08 -3.92 -1.63
N LEU A 133 -5.96 -2.60 -1.80
CA LEU A 133 -4.88 -1.81 -1.20
C LEU A 133 -5.23 -1.54 0.26
N ILE A 134 -4.33 -1.96 1.15
CA ILE A 134 -4.45 -1.81 2.60
C ILE A 134 -3.39 -0.86 3.14
N ASP A 135 -3.56 -0.46 4.40
CA ASP A 135 -2.63 0.36 5.19
C ASP A 135 -2.42 1.79 4.66
N TYR A 136 -3.20 2.72 5.20
CA TYR A 136 -3.18 4.13 4.82
C TYR A 136 -2.54 4.96 5.95
N GLY A 137 -1.83 4.30 6.87
CA GLY A 137 -1.35 4.89 8.12
C GLY A 137 -0.38 6.04 7.95
N ILE A 138 0.28 6.13 6.79
CA ILE A 138 1.21 7.22 6.47
C ILE A 138 0.74 8.10 5.31
N ALA A 139 -0.51 7.95 4.87
CA ALA A 139 -1.05 8.79 3.81
C ALA A 139 -1.12 10.26 4.27
N ILE A 140 -0.88 11.19 3.35
CA ILE A 140 -0.69 12.61 3.66
C ILE A 140 -1.43 13.51 2.65
N PRO A 141 -1.99 14.66 3.07
CA PRO A 141 -2.51 15.65 2.13
C PRO A 141 -1.41 16.15 1.17
N LEU A 142 -1.76 16.39 -0.09
CA LEU A 142 -0.83 16.91 -1.11
C LEU A 142 -0.37 18.34 -0.82
N ASP A 143 -1.15 19.11 -0.05
CA ASP A 143 -0.84 20.47 0.38
C ASP A 143 -0.11 20.54 1.73
N ALA A 144 0.24 19.39 2.32
CA ALA A 144 1.06 19.35 3.51
C ALA A 144 2.50 19.77 3.17
N GLU A 145 3.16 20.43 4.13
CA GLU A 145 4.58 20.73 4.02
C GLU A 145 5.40 19.42 4.05
N PRO A 146 6.46 19.30 3.23
CA PRO A 146 7.35 18.16 3.28
C PRO A 146 7.95 17.95 4.68
N GLU A 147 8.06 16.68 5.06
CA GLU A 147 8.62 16.28 6.35
C GLU A 147 10.15 16.17 6.25
N GLU A 148 10.90 16.61 7.27
CA GLU A 148 12.37 16.48 7.29
C GLU A 148 12.84 15.01 7.34
N LEU A 149 12.02 14.14 7.93
CA LEU A 149 12.28 12.71 8.05
C LEU A 149 11.46 11.96 7.02
N PHE A 150 12.13 11.14 6.20
CA PHE A 150 11.46 10.24 5.27
C PHE A 150 10.63 9.18 6.02
N ILE A 151 9.36 9.04 5.62
CA ILE A 151 8.43 8.00 6.08
C ILE A 151 7.95 7.19 4.88
N GLY A 152 8.08 5.87 4.96
CA GLY A 152 7.66 4.95 3.91
C GLY A 152 8.55 3.73 3.83
N THR A 153 8.40 2.97 2.74
CA THR A 153 9.25 1.82 2.43
C THR A 153 10.27 2.23 1.37
N PRO A 154 11.53 2.48 1.72
CA PRO A 154 12.55 2.95 0.80
C PRO A 154 12.61 2.17 -0.51
N GLU A 155 12.36 0.85 -0.47
CA GLU A 155 12.46 -0.03 -1.64
C GLU A 155 11.37 0.19 -2.70
N TYR A 156 10.32 0.95 -2.38
CA TYR A 156 9.24 1.30 -3.31
C TYR A 156 9.01 2.81 -3.46
N SER A 157 9.66 3.66 -2.66
CA SER A 157 9.42 5.11 -2.69
C SER A 157 10.15 5.84 -3.82
N ALA A 158 9.52 6.89 -4.33
CA ALA A 158 10.12 7.77 -5.33
C ALA A 158 11.32 8.55 -4.77
N PRO A 159 12.35 8.86 -5.59
CA PRO A 159 13.54 9.54 -5.12
C PRO A 159 13.26 10.97 -4.60
N ASP A 160 12.31 11.67 -5.22
CA ASP A 160 11.85 13.00 -4.81
C ASP A 160 11.06 12.96 -3.48
N LEU A 161 10.29 11.90 -3.22
CA LEU A 161 9.68 11.67 -1.91
C LEU A 161 10.73 11.43 -0.82
N MET A 162 11.83 10.75 -1.15
CA MET A 162 12.94 10.49 -0.22
C MET A 162 13.79 11.73 0.08
N SER A 163 13.84 12.70 -0.83
CA SER A 163 14.58 13.96 -0.66
C SER A 163 13.73 15.10 -0.07
N GLY A 164 12.45 14.86 0.25
CA GLY A 164 11.57 15.87 0.85
C GLY A 164 11.08 16.91 -0.14
N GLU A 165 10.95 16.56 -1.41
CA GLU A 165 10.29 17.42 -2.41
C GLU A 165 8.77 17.50 -2.13
N PRO A 166 8.07 18.54 -2.63
CA PRO A 166 6.63 18.67 -2.50
C PRO A 166 5.87 17.41 -2.90
N PHE A 167 4.81 17.09 -2.15
CA PHE A 167 4.03 15.88 -2.40
C PHE A 167 3.28 15.95 -3.73
N ASP A 168 3.41 14.89 -4.53
CA ASP A 168 2.79 14.77 -5.83
C ASP A 168 2.30 13.34 -6.05
N VAL A 169 1.11 13.19 -6.63
CA VAL A 169 0.51 11.87 -6.91
C VAL A 169 1.40 10.97 -7.77
N ARG A 170 2.31 11.54 -8.57
CA ARG A 170 3.32 10.83 -9.35
C ARG A 170 4.27 10.00 -8.48
N GLN A 171 4.44 10.35 -7.21
CA GLN A 171 5.27 9.60 -6.28
C GLN A 171 4.67 8.21 -5.96
N ASP A 172 3.34 8.08 -5.91
CA ASP A 172 2.68 6.77 -5.83
C ASP A 172 2.73 6.02 -7.17
N LEU A 173 2.71 6.74 -8.29
CA LEU A 173 2.82 6.15 -9.63
C LEU A 173 4.22 5.58 -9.91
N TYR A 174 5.26 6.19 -9.37
CA TYR A 174 6.61 5.64 -9.37
C TYR A 174 6.65 4.26 -8.67
N ALA A 175 5.99 4.14 -7.52
CA ALA A 175 5.87 2.87 -6.82
C ALA A 175 5.11 1.81 -7.64
N ILE A 176 4.13 2.21 -8.46
CA ILE A 176 3.48 1.34 -9.45
C ILE A 176 4.49 0.90 -10.52
N GLY A 177 5.33 1.81 -11.02
CA GLY A 177 6.41 1.49 -11.97
C GLY A 177 7.34 0.41 -11.43
N LEU A 178 7.76 0.52 -10.15
CA LEU A 178 8.57 -0.49 -9.47
C LEU A 178 7.83 -1.83 -9.31
N LEU A 179 6.55 -1.80 -8.93
CA LEU A 179 5.72 -3.01 -8.84
C LEU A 179 5.59 -3.72 -10.19
N LEU A 180 5.34 -2.96 -11.27
CA LEU A 180 5.23 -3.48 -12.62
C LEU A 180 6.56 -4.09 -13.09
N TYR A 181 7.68 -3.41 -12.81
CA TYR A 181 9.01 -3.95 -13.10
C TYR A 181 9.24 -5.30 -12.40
N GLU A 182 8.90 -5.38 -11.12
CA GLU A 182 9.07 -6.62 -10.33
C GLU A 182 8.15 -7.75 -10.81
N LEU A 183 6.90 -7.43 -11.17
CA LEU A 183 5.96 -8.41 -11.76
C LEU A 183 6.51 -9.02 -13.05
N VAL A 184 7.11 -8.19 -13.91
CA VAL A 184 7.63 -8.63 -15.21
C VAL A 184 8.94 -9.39 -15.09
N THR A 185 9.85 -8.92 -14.23
CA THR A 185 11.22 -9.43 -14.18
C THR A 185 11.47 -10.42 -13.03
N GLY A 186 10.54 -10.54 -12.10
CA GLY A 186 10.67 -11.33 -10.88
C GLY A 186 11.61 -10.73 -9.84
N ARG A 187 12.13 -9.51 -10.05
CA ARG A 187 13.07 -8.83 -9.15
C ARG A 187 12.91 -7.32 -9.19
N ARG A 188 13.31 -6.64 -8.12
CA ARG A 188 13.37 -5.17 -8.09
C ARG A 188 14.53 -4.67 -8.98
N PRO A 189 14.39 -3.48 -9.61
CA PRO A 189 15.44 -2.91 -10.47
C PRO A 189 16.68 -2.49 -9.68
N TRP A 190 16.48 -2.03 -8.44
CA TRP A 190 17.53 -1.58 -7.53
C TRP A 190 17.42 -2.32 -6.20
N LEU A 191 18.58 -2.62 -5.61
CA LEU A 191 18.73 -3.27 -4.32
C LEU A 191 19.93 -2.64 -3.61
N ALA A 192 19.71 -2.13 -2.41
CA ALA A 192 20.78 -1.69 -1.52
C ALA A 192 20.39 -1.97 -0.06
N GLU A 193 21.39 -1.99 0.82
CA GLU A 193 21.19 -2.24 2.25
C GLU A 193 20.72 -0.99 3.00
N ASP A 194 20.94 0.20 2.44
CA ASP A 194 20.56 1.47 3.03
C ASP A 194 19.73 2.36 2.07
N PRO A 195 18.85 3.22 2.63
CA PRO A 195 18.01 4.11 1.83
C PRO A 195 18.77 5.12 0.98
N THR A 196 19.93 5.60 1.44
CA THR A 196 20.72 6.62 0.74
C THR A 196 21.25 6.07 -0.57
N THR A 197 21.82 4.86 -0.56
CA THR A 197 22.29 4.18 -1.76
C THR A 197 21.13 3.89 -2.74
N LEU A 198 19.95 3.50 -2.24
CA LEU A 198 18.76 3.32 -3.10
C LEU A 198 18.36 4.64 -3.78
N TRP A 199 18.37 5.75 -3.05
CA TRP A 199 18.09 7.07 -3.59
C TRP A 199 19.10 7.45 -4.67
N GLU A 200 20.41 7.30 -4.42
CA GLU A 200 21.45 7.61 -5.40
C GLU A 200 21.31 6.77 -6.69
N GLN A 201 21.05 5.46 -6.55
CA GLN A 201 20.85 4.55 -7.67
C GLN A 201 19.65 4.94 -8.54
N ARG A 202 18.57 5.45 -7.93
CA ARG A 202 17.36 5.88 -8.65
C ARG A 202 17.48 7.26 -9.28
N THR A 203 18.21 8.16 -8.63
CA THR A 203 18.40 9.54 -9.10
C THR A 203 19.41 9.61 -10.25
N TYR A 204 20.49 8.83 -10.18
CA TYR A 204 21.62 8.93 -11.11
C TYR A 204 21.87 7.68 -11.93
N GLY A 205 21.33 6.54 -11.52
CA GLY A 205 21.52 5.27 -12.19
C GLY A 205 20.52 5.01 -13.31
N THR A 206 20.74 3.91 -14.03
CA THR A 206 19.80 3.35 -14.98
C THR A 206 19.27 2.03 -14.43
N TYR A 207 17.98 1.75 -14.63
CA TYR A 207 17.44 0.45 -14.24
C TYR A 207 17.90 -0.63 -15.23
N PRO A 208 18.05 -1.91 -14.80
CA PRO A 208 18.43 -2.99 -15.70
C PRO A 208 17.35 -3.20 -16.78
N PRO A 209 17.72 -3.35 -18.07
CA PRO A 209 16.74 -3.45 -19.15
C PRO A 209 15.84 -4.67 -18.99
N ILE A 210 14.56 -4.50 -19.35
CA ILE A 210 13.57 -5.58 -19.39
C ILE A 210 13.74 -6.36 -20.69
N ASP A 211 13.72 -7.69 -20.63
CA ASP A 211 13.77 -8.54 -21.81
C ASP A 211 12.48 -8.35 -22.65
N PRO A 212 12.58 -7.84 -23.90
CA PRO A 212 11.42 -7.60 -24.75
C PRO A 212 10.71 -8.87 -25.22
N THR A 213 11.32 -10.05 -25.03
CA THR A 213 10.68 -11.34 -25.33
C THR A 213 9.79 -11.83 -24.19
N ALA A 214 10.07 -11.40 -22.96
CA ALA A 214 9.31 -11.76 -21.76
C ALA A 214 8.15 -10.80 -21.47
N CYS A 215 8.11 -9.64 -22.14
CA CYS A 215 7.18 -8.55 -21.83
C CYS A 215 6.73 -7.79 -23.09
N PRO A 216 5.43 -7.50 -23.27
CA PRO A 216 4.96 -6.70 -24.40
C PRO A 216 5.62 -5.30 -24.45
N PRO A 217 6.01 -4.80 -25.63
CA PRO A 217 6.68 -3.49 -25.76
C PRO A 217 5.89 -2.32 -25.17
N ALA A 218 4.56 -2.37 -25.21
CA ALA A 218 3.71 -1.33 -24.62
C ALA A 218 3.86 -1.25 -23.09
N LEU A 219 4.04 -2.38 -22.42
CA LEU A 219 4.23 -2.43 -20.97
C LEU A 219 5.64 -1.96 -20.58
N ILE A 220 6.66 -2.29 -21.37
CA ILE A 220 8.02 -1.76 -21.15
C ILE A 220 8.02 -0.23 -21.21
N ARG A 221 7.31 0.35 -22.19
CA ARG A 221 7.14 1.81 -22.30
C ARG A 221 6.39 2.39 -21.11
N LEU A 222 5.31 1.75 -20.66
CA LEU A 222 4.60 2.20 -19.47
C LEU A 222 5.51 2.22 -18.23
N ILE A 223 6.34 1.19 -18.02
CA ILE A 223 7.29 1.16 -16.90
C ILE A 223 8.36 2.25 -17.04
N GLN A 224 8.69 2.65 -18.26
CA GLN A 224 9.64 3.74 -18.54
C GLN A 224 9.06 5.14 -18.29
N ASP A 225 7.76 5.29 -18.51
CA ASP A 225 7.05 6.56 -18.37
C ASP A 225 6.67 6.86 -16.90
N LEU A 226 6.69 5.85 -16.02
CA LEU A 226 6.40 5.91 -14.58
C LEU A 226 7.67 6.08 -13.75
#